data_AF-A0AAJ0Q0B7-F1
#
_entry.id   AF-A0AAJ0Q0B7-F1
#
_cell.length_a   1.000
_cell.length_b   1.000
_cell.length_c   1.000
_cell.angle_alpha   90.00
_cell.angle_beta   90.00
_cell.angle_gamma   90.00
#
_symmetry.space_group_name_H-M   'P 1'
#
loop_
_entity.id
_entity.type
_entity.pdbx_description
1 polymer ?
#
loop_
_entity_poly.entity_id
_entity_poly.type
_entity_poly.pdbx_seq_one_letter_code
_entity_poly.pdbx_strand_id
1 'polypeptide(L)'
;MHRINAAQHAGIPRRDTLSPRTVARYERDRQLPTSPLLIGKHIVMRRPLVDGVYIEYLIMDGNTIAAKQISIPDEPTCADAIKRLRAATSAEPEKHSCPKKPRAFR
;
A
#
# COMPACT_ATOMS: atom_id res chain seq x y z
N MET A 1 30.72 -16.02 8.51
CA MET A 1 29.81 -15.26 9.40
C MET A 1 30.62 -14.14 10.05
N HIS A 2 30.38 -12.88 9.71
CA HIS A 2 31.09 -11.76 10.33
C HIS A 2 30.35 -11.31 11.60
N ARG A 3 31.01 -11.49 12.75
CA ARG A 3 30.58 -10.89 14.02
C ARG A 3 30.96 -9.41 13.97
N ILE A 4 29.97 -8.53 13.97
CA ILE A 4 30.19 -7.10 14.19
C ILE A 4 30.46 -6.92 15.68
N ASN A 5 31.73 -6.94 16.06
CA ASN A 5 32.14 -6.53 17.40
C ASN A 5 32.07 -4.99 17.45
N ALA A 6 30.88 -4.46 17.68
CA ALA A 6 30.74 -3.05 18.02
C ALA A 6 31.23 -2.89 19.47
N ALA A 7 32.52 -2.60 19.64
CA ALA A 7 32.98 -1.93 20.84
C ALA A 7 32.30 -0.56 20.85
N GLN A 8 31.11 -0.51 21.45
CA GLN A 8 30.43 0.75 21.73
C GLN A 8 31.44 1.57 22.53
N HIS A 9 31.78 2.76 22.02
CA HIS A 9 32.63 3.73 22.69
C HIS A 9 31.94 4.21 23.99
N ALA A 10 31.90 3.34 24.99
CA ALA A 10 31.51 3.64 26.34
C ALA A 10 32.69 4.38 26.98
N GLY A 11 32.61 5.72 27.01
CA GLY A 11 33.54 6.55 27.79
C GLY A 11 34.13 7.75 27.08
N ILE A 12 33.88 7.97 25.77
CA ILE A 12 34.27 9.23 25.12
C ILE A 12 33.09 10.22 25.24
N PRO A 13 33.24 11.34 25.97
CA PRO A 13 32.21 12.37 25.99
C PRO A 13 32.08 12.95 24.58
N ARG A 14 30.98 12.65 23.89
CA ARG A 14 30.61 13.27 22.62
C ARG A 14 30.23 14.73 22.91
N ARG A 15 31.21 15.64 22.87
CA ARG A 15 30.99 17.08 23.13
C ARG A 15 30.04 17.74 22.13
N ASP A 16 29.94 17.21 20.91
CA ASP A 16 29.31 17.91 19.78
C ASP A 16 28.11 17.17 19.16
N THR A 17 27.63 16.07 19.76
CA THR A 17 26.42 15.40 19.26
C THR A 17 25.22 15.95 20.00
N LEU A 18 24.43 16.81 19.34
CA LEU A 18 23.13 17.21 19.85
C LEU A 18 22.33 15.94 20.17
N SER A 19 22.02 15.74 21.45
CA SER A 19 21.16 14.63 21.87
C SER A 19 19.81 14.76 21.15
N PRO A 20 19.18 13.65 20.73
CA PRO A 20 17.83 13.70 20.19
C PRO A 20 16.93 14.47 21.16
N ARG A 21 16.40 15.61 20.73
CA ARG A 21 15.52 16.44 21.58
C ARG A 21 14.22 15.69 21.91
N THR A 22 13.83 14.74 21.06
CA THR A 22 12.62 13.95 21.21
C THR A 22 12.91 12.50 20.81
N VAL A 23 12.54 11.55 21.68
CA VAL A 23 12.52 10.12 21.37
C VAL A 23 11.06 9.72 21.19
N ALA A 24 10.62 9.56 19.94
CA ALA A 24 9.30 9.00 19.67
C ALA A 24 9.34 7.49 19.90
N ARG A 25 8.63 6.99 20.91
CA ARG A 25 8.45 5.56 21.11
C ARG A 25 7.35 5.07 20.18
N TYR A 26 7.66 4.05 19.38
CA TYR A 26 6.69 3.42 18.50
C TYR A 26 5.76 2.50 19.31
N GLU A 27 4.49 2.86 19.37
CA GLU A 27 3.42 2.03 19.93
C GLU A 27 2.96 1.02 18.87
N ARG A 28 3.43 -0.22 18.96
CA ARG A 28 3.11 -1.28 18.00
C ARG A 28 1.61 -1.63 17.98
N ASP A 29 0.98 -1.62 19.15
CA ASP A 29 -0.40 -2.09 19.31
C ASP A 29 -1.43 -0.96 19.14
N ARG A 30 -0.97 0.25 18.77
CA ARG A 30 -1.86 1.38 18.53
C ARG A 30 -2.71 1.13 17.29
N GLN A 31 -4.02 1.28 17.43
CA GLN A 31 -4.94 1.15 16.30
C GLN A 31 -4.60 2.15 15.19
N LEU A 32 -4.27 1.62 14.02
CA LEU A 32 -3.98 2.40 12.82
C LEU A 32 -5.27 3.05 12.28
N PRO A 33 -5.18 4.25 11.69
CA PRO A 33 -6.34 4.92 11.12
C PRO A 33 -6.92 4.15 9.93
N THR A 34 -8.20 3.82 10.02
CA THR A 34 -8.99 3.11 8.98
C THR A 34 -9.91 4.04 8.20
N SER A 35 -10.02 5.31 8.60
CA SER A 35 -10.90 6.27 7.93
C SER A 35 -10.45 6.52 6.48
N PRO A 36 -11.37 6.73 5.53
CA PRO A 36 -10.98 7.09 4.16
C PRO A 36 -10.21 8.42 4.13
N LEU A 37 -9.36 8.57 3.12
CA LEU A 37 -8.69 9.81 2.74
C LEU A 37 -9.32 10.35 1.47
N LEU A 38 -9.50 11.66 1.42
CA LEU A 38 -9.84 12.39 0.21
C LEU A 38 -8.55 13.00 -0.33
N ILE A 39 -8.15 12.58 -1.54
CA ILE A 39 -7.00 13.13 -2.25
C ILE A 39 -7.54 13.78 -3.52
N GLY A 40 -7.61 15.11 -3.50
CA GLY A 40 -8.32 15.88 -4.52
C GLY A 40 -9.78 15.43 -4.63
N LYS A 41 -10.15 14.88 -5.78
CA LYS A 41 -11.49 14.31 -6.04
C LYS A 41 -11.60 12.81 -5.71
N HIS A 42 -10.50 12.14 -5.41
CA HIS A 42 -10.46 10.68 -5.30
C HIS A 42 -10.57 10.18 -3.86
N ILE A 43 -11.27 9.07 -3.68
CA ILE A 43 -11.40 8.39 -2.39
C ILE A 43 -10.32 7.32 -2.30
N VAL A 44 -9.56 7.34 -1.20
CA VAL A 44 -8.54 6.34 -0.91
C VAL A 44 -8.84 5.71 0.44
N MET A 45 -9.13 4.41 0.46
CA MET A 45 -9.40 3.69 1.71
C MET A 45 -8.09 3.29 2.38
N ARG A 46 -8.06 3.39 3.71
CA ARG A 46 -6.93 2.92 4.53
C ARG A 46 -7.23 1.56 5.11
N ARG A 47 -6.37 0.58 4.84
CA ARG A 47 -6.46 -0.76 5.39
C ARG A 47 -5.17 -1.13 6.13
N PRO A 48 -5.18 -1.17 7.46
CA PRO A 48 -4.07 -1.72 8.24
C PRO A 48 -3.75 -3.15 7.81
N LEU A 49 -2.47 -3.48 7.66
CA LEU A 49 -2.00 -4.86 7.50
C LEU A 49 -2.06 -5.61 8.83
N VAL A 50 -2.08 -6.94 8.76
CA VAL A 50 -2.17 -7.84 9.93
C VAL A 50 -1.02 -7.61 10.92
N ASP A 51 0.17 -7.31 10.42
CA ASP A 51 1.36 -7.10 11.26
C ASP A 51 1.37 -5.72 11.96
N GLY A 52 0.38 -4.86 11.68
CA GLY A 52 0.22 -3.55 12.35
C GLY A 52 1.27 -2.50 12.01
N VAL A 53 2.26 -2.81 11.17
CA VAL A 53 3.35 -1.88 10.81
C VAL A 53 2.94 -0.92 9.69
N TYR A 54 2.20 -1.44 8.70
CA TYR A 54 1.91 -0.71 7.47
C TYR A 54 0.41 -0.56 7.23
N ILE A 55 0.08 0.48 6.48
CA ILE A 55 -1.26 0.74 5.96
C ILE A 55 -1.22 0.52 4.45
N GLU A 56 -2.12 -0.32 3.95
CA GLU A 56 -2.43 -0.43 2.53
C GLU A 56 -3.42 0.67 2.15
N TYR A 57 -3.05 1.48 1.17
CA TYR A 57 -3.90 2.50 0.57
C TYR A 57 -4.55 1.91 -0.67
N LEU A 58 -5.89 1.86 -0.66
CA LEU A 58 -6.72 1.33 -1.73
C LEU A 58 -7.32 2.50 -2.49
N ILE A 59 -6.91 2.70 -3.74
CA ILE A 59 -7.46 3.75 -4.60
C ILE A 59 -8.81 3.26 -5.13
N MET A 60 -9.88 4.01 -4.85
CA MET A 60 -11.26 3.61 -5.18
C MET A 60 -11.78 4.35 -6.43
N ASP A 61 -12.47 3.61 -7.31
CA ASP A 61 -13.39 4.15 -8.32
C ASP A 61 -14.81 3.64 -8.01
N GLY A 62 -15.59 4.46 -7.30
CA GLY A 62 -16.88 4.04 -6.75
C GLY A 62 -16.72 2.87 -5.77
N ASN A 63 -17.28 1.71 -6.10
CA ASN A 63 -17.19 0.49 -5.29
C ASN A 63 -16.05 -0.46 -5.73
N THR A 64 -15.25 -0.07 -6.73
CA THR A 64 -14.17 -0.90 -7.28
C THR A 64 -12.82 -0.37 -6.84
N ILE A 65 -11.88 -1.29 -6.59
CA ILE A 65 -10.50 -0.95 -6.22
C ILE A 65 -9.69 -0.84 -7.52
N ALA A 66 -9.22 0.36 -7.83
CA ALA A 66 -8.40 0.62 -9.01
C ALA A 66 -6.94 0.17 -8.82
N ALA A 67 -6.38 0.41 -7.65
CA ALA A 67 -5.01 0.01 -7.31
C ALA A 67 -4.81 -0.07 -5.80
N LYS A 68 -3.74 -0.77 -5.39
CA LYS A 68 -3.31 -0.91 -4.00
C LYS A 68 -1.84 -0.55 -3.88
N GLN A 69 -1.46 0.15 -2.82
CA GLN A 69 -0.06 0.52 -2.55
C GLN A 69 0.19 0.79 -1.07
N ILE A 70 1.46 0.76 -0.65
CA ILE A 70 1.87 0.97 0.75
C ILE A 70 2.11 2.47 1.06
N SER A 71 2.53 3.24 0.06
CA SER A 71 2.72 4.69 0.19
C SER A 71 1.40 5.44 0.03
N ILE A 72 1.29 6.61 0.67
CA ILE A 72 0.18 7.54 0.41
C ILE A 72 0.27 7.99 -1.06
N PRO A 73 -0.78 7.82 -1.88
CA PRO A 73 -0.76 8.27 -3.26
C PRO A 73 -0.92 9.78 -3.36
N ASP A 74 -0.32 10.35 -4.40
CA ASP A 74 -0.65 11.70 -4.87
C ASP A 74 -1.88 11.67 -5.79
N GLU A 75 -2.47 12.84 -6.02
CA GLU A 75 -3.62 13.01 -6.92
C GLU A 75 -3.38 12.49 -8.36
N PRO A 76 -2.27 12.79 -9.06
CA PRO A 76 -2.06 12.28 -10.42
C PRO A 76 -1.97 10.74 -10.47
N THR A 77 -1.35 10.14 -9.46
CA THR A 77 -1.24 8.68 -9.33
C THR A 77 -2.62 8.03 -9.17
N CYS A 78 -3.54 8.67 -8.43
CA CYS A 78 -4.92 8.22 -8.32
C CYS A 78 -5.65 8.28 -9.66
N ALA A 79 -5.53 9.40 -10.38
CA ALA A 79 -6.16 9.57 -11.69
C ALA A 79 -5.66 8.53 -12.71
N ASP A 80 -4.36 8.28 -12.74
CA ASP A 80 -3.75 7.28 -13.63
C ASP A 80 -4.19 5.86 -13.30
N ALA A 81 -4.27 5.50 -12.02
CA ALA A 81 -4.75 4.19 -11.59
C ALA A 81 -6.19 3.93 -12.06
N ILE A 82 -7.07 4.92 -11.89
CA ILE A 82 -8.47 4.83 -12.33
C ILE A 82 -8.57 4.77 -13.85
N LYS A 83 -7.77 5.58 -14.57
CA LYS A 83 -7.72 5.55 -16.03
C LYS A 83 -7.30 4.17 -16.54
N ARG A 84 -6.31 3.55 -15.91
CA ARG A 84 -5.85 2.19 -16.24
C ARG A 84 -6.93 1.14 -15.96
N LEU A 85 -7.62 1.24 -14.82
CA LEU A 85 -8.75 0.35 -14.50
C LEU A 85 -9.84 0.44 -15.58
N ARG A 86 -10.28 1.65 -15.91
CA ARG A 86 -11.33 1.87 -16.91
C ARG A 86 -10.90 1.41 -18.30
N ALA A 87 -9.64 1.65 -18.68
CA ALA A 87 -9.11 1.15 -19.94
C ALA A 87 -9.10 -0.38 -20.01
N ALA A 88 -8.77 -1.07 -18.91
CA ALA A 88 -8.82 -2.53 -18.83
C ALA A 88 -10.25 -3.06 -18.96
N THR A 89 -11.23 -2.43 -18.30
CA THR A 89 -12.64 -2.82 -18.40
C THR A 89 -13.20 -2.60 -19.81
N SER A 90 -12.87 -1.48 -20.46
CA SER A 90 -13.33 -1.20 -21.83
C SER A 90 -12.68 -2.09 -22.90
N ALA A 91 -11.52 -2.69 -22.60
CA ALA A 91 -10.77 -3.53 -23.53
C ALA A 91 -11.16 -5.02 -23.49
N GLU A 92 -12.07 -5.44 -22.61
CA GLU A 92 -12.68 -6.77 -22.65
C GLU A 92 -14.05 -6.70 -23.37
N PRO A 93 -14.12 -6.81 -24.71
CA PRO A 93 -15.35 -7.22 -25.34
C PRO A 93 -15.65 -8.66 -24.91
N GLU A 94 -16.87 -8.87 -24.44
CA GLU A 94 -17.44 -10.11 -23.95
C GLU A 94 -16.94 -11.36 -24.71
N LYS A 95 -16.06 -12.15 -24.08
CA LYS A 95 -15.81 -13.52 -24.53
C LYS A 95 -16.98 -14.39 -24.07
N HIS A 96 -18.11 -14.27 -24.77
CA HIS A 96 -19.15 -15.30 -24.75
C HIS A 96 -18.54 -16.58 -25.32
N SER A 97 -17.96 -17.42 -24.44
CA SER A 97 -17.45 -18.72 -24.84
C SER A 97 -18.62 -19.57 -25.32
N CYS A 98 -18.72 -19.75 -26.63
CA CYS A 98 -19.71 -20.66 -27.22
C CYS A 98 -19.49 -22.06 -26.61
N PRO A 99 -20.54 -22.71 -26.05
CA PRO A 99 -20.37 -24.02 -25.44
C PRO A 99 -19.99 -25.04 -26.52
N LYS A 100 -18.79 -25.60 -26.43
CA LYS A 100 -18.36 -26.70 -27.31
C LYS A 100 -19.25 -27.89 -27.03
N LYS A 101 -20.21 -28.18 -27.92
CA LYS A 101 -21.00 -29.42 -27.86
C LYS A 101 -20.03 -30.61 -27.89
N PRO A 102 -20.19 -31.62 -27.03
CA PRO A 102 -19.35 -32.79 -27.07
C PRO A 102 -19.55 -33.50 -28.41
N ARG A 103 -18.45 -33.79 -29.12
CA ARG A 103 -18.49 -34.67 -30.28
C ARG A 103 -18.79 -36.08 -29.78
N ALA A 104 -20.02 -36.53 -29.96
CA ALA A 104 -20.33 -37.95 -29.92
C ALA A 104 -19.76 -38.59 -31.18
N PHE A 105 -18.77 -39.48 -31.03
CA PHE A 105 -18.39 -40.39 -32.11
C PHE A 105 -18.13 -41.80 -31.55
N ARG A 106 -19.09 -42.66 -31.90
CA ARG A 106 -19.10 -44.12 -32.14
C ARG A 106 -18.30 -45.04 -31.22
#